data_AF-A0A6T8N1J0-F1
#
_entry.id   AF-A0A6T8N1J0-F1
#
_cell.length_a   1.000
_cell.length_b   1.000
_cell.length_c   1.000
_cell.angle_alpha   90.00
_cell.angle_beta   90.00
_cell.angle_gamma   90.00
#
_symmetry.space_group_name_H-M   'P 1'
#
loop_
_entity.id
_entity.type
_entity.pdbx_description
1 polymer ?
#
loop_
_entity_poly.entity_id
_entity_poly.type
_entity_poly.pdbx_seq_one_letter_code
_entity_poly.pdbx_strand_id
1 'polypeptide(L)'
;KKQAHKGTDNPMFNPEGMSEAVVHANLITSKFGVEICSINIISANPVDDQLTASLATGAVASAEALQAETQARGMAKAMKIEAEAKSITAKINAKASADATMIEAQAASDAEILRAEGSKQAAALLESSQVAVSLEKMRMSASALNKSDKFFFGQDPSYMKNILMTGAQADIVDFD
;
A
#
# COMPACT_ATOMS: atom_id res chain seq x y z
N LYS A 1 -69.37 -7.05 -3.56
CA LYS A 1 -67.98 -6.67 -3.20
C LYS A 1 -67.13 -6.74 -4.47
N LYS A 2 -66.84 -5.60 -5.10
CA LYS A 2 -65.96 -5.53 -6.28
C LYS A 2 -64.53 -5.82 -5.82
N GLN A 3 -63.96 -6.93 -6.26
CA GLN A 3 -62.54 -7.20 -6.08
C GLN A 3 -61.78 -6.23 -6.99
N ALA A 4 -61.02 -5.32 -6.37
CA ALA A 4 -60.08 -4.48 -7.07
C ALA A 4 -58.92 -5.37 -7.51
N HIS A 5 -58.82 -5.67 -8.80
CA HIS A 5 -57.66 -6.35 -9.35
C HIS A 5 -56.49 -5.35 -9.31
N LYS A 6 -55.70 -5.46 -8.25
CA LYS A 6 -54.42 -4.78 -8.11
C LYS A 6 -53.45 -5.60 -8.97
N GLY A 7 -53.34 -5.23 -10.23
CA GLY A 7 -52.44 -5.84 -11.20
C GLY A 7 -52.20 -4.82 -12.29
N THR A 8 -51.12 -4.07 -12.14
CA THR A 8 -50.45 -3.33 -13.22
C THR A 8 -49.79 -4.31 -14.18
N ASP A 9 -50.54 -5.32 -14.63
CA ASP A 9 -50.11 -6.28 -15.63
C ASP A 9 -50.96 -6.03 -16.86
N ASN A 10 -50.27 -5.79 -17.97
CA ASN A 10 -50.90 -5.61 -19.26
C ASN A 10 -51.87 -6.79 -19.50
N PRO A 11 -53.18 -6.56 -19.68
CA PRO A 11 -54.17 -7.63 -19.82
C PRO A 11 -53.90 -8.55 -21.02
N MET A 12 -53.01 -8.16 -21.93
CA MET A 12 -52.52 -9.00 -23.02
C MET A 12 -51.50 -10.07 -22.61
N PHE A 13 -50.90 -9.97 -21.42
CA PHE A 13 -49.88 -10.89 -20.92
C PHE A 13 -50.30 -11.55 -19.60
N ASN A 14 -51.53 -12.10 -19.56
CA ASN A 14 -51.91 -13.01 -18.49
C ASN A 14 -51.59 -14.47 -18.90
N PRO A 15 -50.43 -15.03 -18.49
CA PRO A 15 -50.03 -16.38 -18.88
C PRO A 15 -50.99 -17.45 -18.33
N GLU A 16 -51.63 -17.21 -17.19
CA GLU A 16 -52.59 -18.14 -16.59
C GLU A 16 -53.86 -18.23 -17.46
N GLY A 17 -54.43 -17.09 -17.85
CA GLY A 17 -55.59 -17.04 -18.75
C GLY A 17 -55.34 -17.63 -20.14
N MET A 18 -54.11 -17.54 -20.65
CA MET A 18 -53.73 -18.18 -21.93
C MET A 18 -53.69 -19.71 -21.84
N SER A 19 -53.25 -20.25 -20.69
CA SER A 19 -53.22 -21.70 -20.48
C SER A 19 -54.61 -22.33 -20.34
N GLU A 20 -55.58 -21.58 -19.79
CA GLU A 20 -56.96 -22.04 -19.57
C GLU A 20 -57.82 -22.01 -20.85
N ALA A 21 -57.38 -21.28 -21.90
CA ALA A 21 -58.13 -21.13 -23.13
C ALA A 21 -58.40 -22.47 -23.84
N VAL A 22 -57.43 -23.40 -23.82
CA VAL A 22 -57.56 -24.74 -24.41
C VAL A 22 -58.56 -25.58 -23.61
N VAL A 23 -58.54 -25.48 -22.28
CA VAL A 23 -59.46 -26.20 -21.39
C VAL A 23 -60.90 -25.74 -21.62
N HIS A 24 -61.13 -24.44 -21.70
CA HIS A 24 -62.46 -23.87 -21.93
C HIS A 24 -63.01 -24.21 -23.33
N ALA A 25 -62.15 -24.21 -24.35
CA ALA A 25 -62.55 -24.59 -25.70
C ALA A 25 -62.95 -26.08 -25.77
N ASN A 26 -62.18 -26.97 -25.14
CA ASN A 26 -62.45 -28.40 -25.08
C ASN A 26 -63.71 -28.77 -24.30
N LEU A 27 -64.11 -27.95 -23.32
CA LEU A 27 -65.37 -28.13 -22.59
C LEU A 27 -66.60 -28.06 -23.52
N ILE A 28 -66.52 -27.28 -24.60
CA ILE A 28 -67.61 -27.11 -25.56
C ILE A 28 -67.50 -28.11 -26.71
N THR A 29 -66.29 -28.29 -27.27
CA THR A 29 -66.09 -29.11 -28.48
C THR A 29 -66.14 -30.62 -28.23
N SER A 30 -65.90 -31.06 -27.00
CA SER A 30 -66.03 -32.47 -26.61
C SER A 30 -67.42 -33.05 -26.90
N LYS A 31 -68.48 -32.23 -26.84
CA LYS A 31 -69.86 -32.63 -27.19
C LYS A 31 -70.02 -33.02 -28.66
N PHE A 32 -69.13 -32.53 -29.51
CA PHE A 32 -69.11 -32.80 -30.95
C PHE A 32 -68.05 -33.83 -31.34
N GLY A 33 -67.37 -34.45 -30.37
CA GLY A 33 -66.33 -35.45 -30.62
C GLY A 33 -65.01 -34.88 -31.16
N VAL A 34 -64.76 -33.57 -30.97
CA VAL A 34 -63.55 -32.89 -31.45
C VAL A 34 -62.73 -32.37 -30.27
N GLU A 35 -61.43 -32.66 -30.29
CA GLU A 35 -60.45 -32.21 -29.30
C GLU A 35 -59.52 -31.15 -29.92
N ILE A 36 -59.34 -30.04 -29.21
CA ILE A 36 -58.44 -28.95 -29.56
C ILE A 36 -57.12 -29.17 -28.82
N CYS A 37 -56.06 -29.46 -29.58
CA CYS A 37 -54.72 -29.68 -29.05
C CYS A 37 -54.00 -28.37 -28.69
N SER A 38 -54.20 -27.32 -29.49
CA SER A 38 -53.49 -26.04 -29.32
C SER A 38 -54.27 -24.89 -29.93
N ILE A 39 -54.25 -23.74 -29.27
CA ILE A 39 -54.77 -22.46 -29.79
C ILE A 39 -53.59 -21.50 -29.91
N ASN A 40 -53.28 -21.10 -31.14
CA ASN A 40 -52.21 -20.14 -31.42
C ASN A 40 -52.83 -18.82 -31.87
N ILE A 41 -52.53 -17.75 -31.14
CA ILE A 41 -52.92 -16.39 -31.53
C ILE A 41 -51.84 -15.87 -32.49
N ILE A 42 -52.21 -15.65 -33.76
CA ILE A 42 -51.30 -15.10 -34.79
C ILE A 42 -51.18 -13.58 -34.62
N SER A 43 -52.31 -12.91 -34.34
CA SER A 43 -52.34 -11.48 -34.06
C SER A 43 -53.54 -11.14 -33.18
N ALA A 44 -53.35 -10.15 -32.31
CA ALA A 44 -54.40 -9.57 -31.48
C ALA A 44 -54.15 -8.07 -31.41
N ASN A 45 -54.85 -7.31 -32.24
CA ASN A 45 -54.75 -5.86 -32.27
C ASN A 45 -56.02 -5.27 -31.63
N PRO A 46 -55.90 -4.40 -30.63
CA PRO A 46 -57.06 -3.67 -30.11
C PRO A 46 -57.66 -2.81 -31.23
N VAL A 47 -58.99 -2.80 -31.31
CA VAL A 47 -59.74 -2.03 -32.32
C VAL A 47 -59.84 -0.56 -31.91
N ASP A 48 -59.67 -0.25 -30.62
CA ASP A 48 -59.73 1.11 -30.09
C ASP A 48 -58.36 1.80 -30.17
N ASP A 49 -58.31 2.92 -30.88
CA ASP A 49 -57.13 3.76 -31.05
C ASP A 49 -56.65 4.35 -29.72
N GLN A 50 -57.55 4.66 -28.78
CA GLN A 50 -57.20 5.20 -27.46
C GLN A 50 -56.48 4.15 -26.60
N LEU A 51 -56.96 2.90 -26.66
CA LEU A 51 -56.32 1.79 -25.97
C LEU A 51 -54.96 1.47 -26.59
N THR A 52 -54.84 1.55 -27.91
CA THR A 52 -53.57 1.37 -28.64
C THR A 52 -52.53 2.40 -28.23
N ALA A 53 -52.92 3.68 -28.16
CA ALA A 53 -52.04 4.76 -27.70
C ALA A 53 -51.61 4.55 -26.24
N SER A 54 -52.54 4.19 -25.36
CA SER A 54 -52.27 3.96 -23.93
C SER A 54 -51.31 2.77 -23.72
N LEU A 55 -51.46 1.69 -24.50
CA LEU A 55 -50.56 0.54 -24.47
C LEU A 55 -49.16 0.90 -24.97
N ALA A 56 -49.07 1.70 -26.04
CA ALA A 56 -47.78 2.18 -26.53
C ALA A 56 -47.06 3.04 -25.47
N THR A 57 -47.78 3.92 -24.78
CA THR A 57 -47.23 4.70 -23.66
C THR A 57 -46.78 3.80 -22.50
N GLY A 58 -47.55 2.77 -22.16
CA GLY A 58 -47.17 1.80 -21.12
C GLY A 58 -45.92 0.99 -21.47
N ALA A 59 -45.76 0.63 -22.74
CA ALA A 59 -44.55 -0.05 -23.23
C ALA A 59 -43.33 0.86 -23.18
N VAL A 60 -43.47 2.14 -23.55
CA VAL A 60 -42.40 3.16 -23.44
C VAL A 60 -42.01 3.35 -21.98
N ALA A 61 -42.97 3.54 -21.07
CA ALA A 61 -42.70 3.69 -19.65
C ALA A 61 -41.99 2.46 -19.05
N SER A 62 -42.35 1.26 -19.50
CA SER A 62 -41.68 0.02 -19.07
C SER A 62 -40.24 -0.08 -19.59
N ALA A 63 -39.99 0.33 -20.84
CA ALA A 63 -38.66 0.36 -21.41
C ALA A 63 -37.77 1.42 -20.72
N GLU A 64 -38.31 2.60 -20.44
CA GLU A 64 -37.64 3.66 -19.69
C GLU A 64 -37.29 3.20 -18.27
N ALA A 65 -38.18 2.49 -17.59
CA ALA A 65 -37.91 1.93 -16.27
C ALA A 65 -36.76 0.91 -16.30
N LEU A 66 -36.75 0.00 -17.27
CA LEU A 66 -35.66 -0.97 -17.47
C LEU A 66 -34.33 -0.28 -17.82
N GLN A 67 -34.38 0.77 -18.62
CA GLN A 67 -33.20 1.57 -18.96
C GLN A 67 -32.64 2.29 -17.73
N ALA A 68 -33.51 2.91 -16.92
CA ALA A 68 -33.12 3.58 -15.69
C ALA A 68 -32.49 2.59 -14.68
N GLU A 69 -33.07 1.40 -14.53
CA GLU A 69 -32.49 0.35 -13.69
C GLU A 69 -31.11 -0.09 -14.21
N THR A 70 -30.98 -0.31 -15.52
CA THR A 70 -29.72 -0.70 -16.15
C THR A 70 -28.64 0.37 -15.96
N GLN A 71 -29.01 1.64 -16.12
CA GLN A 71 -28.12 2.77 -15.89
C GLN A 71 -27.68 2.85 -14.43
N ALA A 72 -28.61 2.71 -13.48
CA ALA A 72 -28.31 2.73 -12.05
C ALA A 72 -27.35 1.58 -11.66
N ARG A 73 -27.61 0.36 -12.17
CA ARG A 73 -26.71 -0.80 -11.98
C ARG A 73 -25.33 -0.55 -12.59
N GLY A 74 -25.27 0.05 -13.78
CA GLY A 74 -24.03 0.44 -14.44
C GLY A 74 -23.21 1.44 -13.62
N MET A 75 -23.86 2.49 -13.13
CA MET A 75 -23.23 3.51 -12.28
C MET A 75 -22.73 2.92 -10.96
N ALA A 76 -23.52 2.06 -10.31
CA ALA A 76 -23.10 1.39 -9.07
C ALA A 76 -21.86 0.51 -9.28
N LYS A 77 -21.82 -0.22 -10.40
CA LYS A 77 -20.64 -1.04 -10.75
C LYS A 77 -19.42 -0.18 -11.06
N ALA A 78 -19.60 0.93 -11.79
CA ALA A 78 -18.52 1.87 -12.09
C ALA A 78 -17.94 2.49 -10.80
N MET A 79 -18.81 2.93 -9.88
CA MET A 79 -18.40 3.47 -8.58
C MET A 79 -17.61 2.45 -7.76
N LYS A 80 -18.03 1.19 -7.75
CA LYS A 80 -17.31 0.11 -7.06
C LYS A 80 -15.92 -0.11 -7.65
N ILE A 81 -15.81 -0.15 -8.98
CA ILE A 81 -14.52 -0.30 -9.67
C ILE A 81 -13.60 0.88 -9.34
N GLU A 82 -14.12 2.12 -9.36
CA GLU A 82 -13.33 3.30 -9.04
C GLU A 82 -12.82 3.29 -7.58
N ALA A 83 -13.67 2.88 -6.64
CA ALA A 83 -13.30 2.75 -5.23
C ALA A 83 -12.21 1.67 -5.03
N GLU A 84 -12.36 0.52 -5.68
CA GLU A 84 -11.36 -0.56 -5.64
C GLU A 84 -10.04 -0.11 -6.25
N ALA A 85 -10.07 0.58 -7.40
CA ALA A 85 -8.88 1.13 -8.05
C ALA A 85 -8.15 2.12 -7.13
N LYS A 86 -8.87 3.07 -6.53
CA LYS A 86 -8.28 4.03 -5.57
C LYS A 86 -7.65 3.32 -4.37
N SER A 87 -8.29 2.29 -3.84
CA SER A 87 -7.75 1.50 -2.72
C SER A 87 -6.46 0.77 -3.11
N ILE A 88 -6.43 0.17 -4.31
CA ILE A 88 -5.24 -0.53 -4.82
C ILE A 88 -4.09 0.47 -5.01
N THR A 89 -4.35 1.61 -5.65
CA THR A 89 -3.33 2.65 -5.85
C THR A 89 -2.79 3.16 -4.52
N ALA A 90 -3.65 3.42 -3.53
CA ALA A 90 -3.22 3.84 -2.20
C ALA A 90 -2.33 2.78 -1.51
N LYS A 91 -2.69 1.50 -1.62
CA LYS A 91 -1.86 0.40 -1.07
C LYS A 91 -0.50 0.29 -1.76
N ILE A 92 -0.46 0.44 -3.08
CA ILE A 92 0.80 0.40 -3.85
C ILE A 92 1.69 1.55 -3.41
N ASN A 93 1.16 2.77 -3.33
CA ASN A 93 1.93 3.94 -2.91
C ASN A 93 2.44 3.82 -1.47
N ALA A 94 1.61 3.32 -0.55
CA ALA A 94 2.02 3.09 0.83
C ALA A 94 3.15 2.05 0.94
N LYS A 95 3.03 0.94 0.20
CA LYS A 95 4.10 -0.08 0.14
C LYS A 95 5.37 0.47 -0.48
N ALA A 96 5.26 1.16 -1.60
CA ALA A 96 6.41 1.78 -2.27
C ALA A 96 7.14 2.77 -1.36
N SER A 97 6.40 3.56 -0.58
CA SER A 97 6.99 4.46 0.40
C SER A 97 7.68 3.72 1.54
N ALA A 98 7.06 2.65 2.07
CA ALA A 98 7.67 1.84 3.12
C ALA A 98 8.95 1.14 2.64
N ASP A 99 8.90 0.55 1.44
CA ASP A 99 10.05 -0.11 0.81
C ASP A 99 11.18 0.89 0.55
N ALA A 100 10.86 2.11 0.08
CA ALA A 100 11.84 3.18 -0.09
C ALA A 100 12.52 3.52 1.23
N THR A 101 11.77 3.70 2.32
CA THR A 101 12.37 3.99 3.64
C THR A 101 13.23 2.84 4.17
N MET A 102 12.86 1.58 3.91
CA MET A 102 13.69 0.44 4.27
C MET A 102 14.99 0.40 3.46
N ILE A 103 14.92 0.65 2.15
CA ILE A 103 16.10 0.69 1.29
C ILE A 103 17.04 1.81 1.72
N GLU A 104 16.52 3.00 2.03
CA GLU A 104 17.32 4.12 2.52
C GLU A 104 17.99 3.80 3.86
N ALA A 105 17.24 3.23 4.82
CA ALA A 105 17.79 2.84 6.11
C ALA A 105 18.87 1.76 5.98
N GLN A 106 18.65 0.76 5.13
CA GLN A 106 19.64 -0.29 4.86
C GLN A 106 20.88 0.29 4.17
N ALA A 107 20.70 1.14 3.17
CA ALA A 107 21.81 1.80 2.48
C ALA A 107 22.64 2.68 3.42
N ALA A 108 22.00 3.40 4.35
CA ALA A 108 22.70 4.18 5.36
C ALA A 108 23.49 3.28 6.32
N SER A 109 22.88 2.18 6.79
CA SER A 109 23.55 1.19 7.64
C SER A 109 24.77 0.59 6.93
N ASP A 110 24.61 0.14 5.69
CA ASP A 110 25.68 -0.46 4.90
C ASP A 110 26.81 0.53 4.62
N ALA A 111 26.47 1.81 4.38
CA ALA A 111 27.45 2.88 4.20
C ALA A 111 28.27 3.14 5.47
N GLU A 112 27.65 3.12 6.66
CA GLU A 112 28.36 3.27 7.93
C GLU A 112 29.26 2.06 8.23
N ILE A 113 28.78 0.84 7.97
CA ILE A 113 29.59 -0.37 8.12
C ILE A 113 30.81 -0.32 7.19
N LEU A 114 30.61 0.02 5.91
CA LEU A 114 31.68 0.11 4.93
C LEU A 114 32.70 1.20 5.30
N ARG A 115 32.24 2.34 5.83
CA ARG A 115 33.12 3.41 6.33
C ARG A 115 33.94 2.97 7.54
N ALA A 116 33.32 2.27 8.49
CA ALA A 116 33.99 1.76 9.67
C ALA A 116 35.02 0.68 9.31
N GLU A 117 34.66 -0.22 8.38
CA GLU A 117 35.56 -1.27 7.89
C GLU A 117 36.72 -0.68 7.08
N GLY A 118 36.46 0.30 6.21
CA GLY A 118 37.50 1.03 5.49
C GLY A 118 38.46 1.74 6.44
N SER A 119 37.94 2.35 7.52
CA SER A 119 38.75 3.02 8.55
C SER A 119 39.59 2.02 9.35
N LYS A 120 39.03 0.85 9.70
CA LYS A 120 39.76 -0.24 10.35
C LYS A 120 40.88 -0.79 9.46
N GLN A 121 40.60 -1.02 8.18
CA GLN A 121 41.59 -1.48 7.20
C GLN A 121 42.70 -0.44 7.00
N ALA A 122 42.36 0.84 6.88
CA ALA A 122 43.34 1.92 6.77
C ALA A 122 44.22 2.04 8.02
N ALA A 123 43.63 1.91 9.22
CA ALA A 123 44.38 1.90 10.48
C ALA A 123 45.32 0.68 10.58
N ALA A 124 44.85 -0.51 10.21
CA ALA A 124 45.69 -1.71 10.17
C ALA A 124 46.84 -1.57 9.17
N LEU A 125 46.61 -0.93 8.01
CA LEU A 125 47.65 -0.66 7.03
C LEU A 125 48.68 0.35 7.56
N LEU A 126 48.24 1.42 8.22
CA LEU A 126 49.10 2.40 8.90
C LEU A 126 49.93 1.76 10.01
N GLU A 127 49.34 0.87 10.81
CA GLU A 127 50.04 0.09 11.85
C GLU A 127 51.12 -0.83 11.23
N SER A 128 50.80 -1.51 10.13
CA SER A 128 51.75 -2.37 9.44
C SER A 128 52.88 -1.61 8.74
N SER A 129 52.69 -0.32 8.44
CA SER A 129 53.68 0.51 7.76
C SER A 129 54.75 1.02 8.73
N GLN A 130 55.93 0.42 8.64
CA GLN A 130 57.07 0.72 9.50
C GLN A 130 57.49 2.20 9.44
N VAL A 131 57.31 2.85 8.28
CA VAL A 131 57.59 4.28 8.08
C VAL A 131 56.55 5.15 8.80
N ALA A 132 55.27 4.80 8.73
CA ALA A 132 54.20 5.55 9.39
C ALA A 132 54.30 5.47 10.92
N VAL A 133 54.56 4.28 11.47
CA VAL A 133 54.79 4.08 12.91
C VAL A 133 56.00 4.87 13.39
N SER A 134 57.08 4.92 12.60
CA SER A 134 58.30 5.67 12.95
C SER A 134 58.07 7.18 12.92
N LEU A 135 57.31 7.68 11.95
CA LEU A 135 56.93 9.09 11.87
C LEU A 135 56.05 9.51 13.05
N GLU A 136 55.10 8.67 13.46
CA GLU A 136 54.22 8.98 14.59
C GLU A 136 54.94 8.86 15.94
N LYS A 137 55.88 7.92 16.09
CA LYS A 137 56.81 7.90 17.23
C LYS A 137 57.63 9.19 17.32
N MET A 138 58.13 9.69 16.18
CA MET A 138 58.81 11.00 16.12
C MET A 138 57.90 12.17 16.44
N ARG A 139 56.62 12.13 16.01
CA ARG A 139 55.64 13.18 16.31
C ARG A 139 55.23 13.19 17.77
N MET A 140 55.00 12.03 18.38
CA MET A 140 54.74 11.92 19.82
C MET A 140 55.93 12.39 20.65
N SER A 141 57.17 12.02 20.29
CA SER A 141 58.35 12.53 20.98
C SER A 141 58.53 14.04 20.77
N ALA A 142 58.25 14.57 19.57
CA ALA A 142 58.21 16.01 19.30
C ALA A 142 57.11 16.77 20.07
N SER A 143 55.97 16.13 20.32
CA SER A 143 54.83 16.73 21.05
C SER A 143 54.99 16.63 22.57
N ALA A 144 55.70 15.62 23.07
CA ALA A 144 56.05 15.49 24.48
C ALA A 144 57.13 16.48 24.90
N LEU A 145 57.82 17.09 23.93
CA LEU A 145 58.76 18.19 24.11
C LEU A 145 57.97 19.50 24.22
N ASN A 146 57.83 20.05 25.43
CA ASN A 146 57.28 21.39 25.58
C ASN A 146 58.29 22.41 25.03
N LYS A 147 57.79 23.53 24.47
CA LYS A 147 58.64 24.65 23.97
C LYS A 147 59.61 25.23 25.02
N SER A 148 59.44 24.87 26.29
CA SER A 148 60.29 25.28 27.42
C SER A 148 61.29 24.22 27.88
N ASP A 149 61.28 23.00 27.33
CA ASP A 149 62.21 21.95 27.75
C ASP A 149 63.60 22.23 27.18
N LYS A 150 64.47 22.78 28.04
CA LYS A 150 65.88 23.04 27.73
C LYS A 150 66.63 21.71 27.77
N PHE A 151 66.97 21.16 26.61
CA PHE A 151 67.87 20.00 26.53
C PHE A 151 69.31 20.45 26.78
N PHE A 152 69.83 20.07 27.93
CA PHE A 152 71.25 20.15 28.20
C PHE A 152 71.91 18.92 27.61
N PHE A 153 72.28 19.00 26.33
CA PHE A 153 73.22 18.05 25.73
C PHE A 153 74.63 18.37 26.25
N GLY A 154 74.88 17.96 27.49
CA GLY A 154 76.21 18.04 28.10
C GLY A 154 77.13 17.06 27.40
N GLN A 155 78.23 17.58 26.85
CA GLN A 155 79.25 16.80 26.15
C GLN A 155 80.12 15.96 27.10
N ASP A 156 79.92 16.05 28.42
CA ASP A 156 80.69 15.32 29.44
C ASP A 156 79.84 14.81 30.63
N PRO A 157 79.97 13.52 31.04
CA PRO A 157 79.21 12.90 32.14
C PRO A 157 79.39 13.52 33.54
N SER A 158 80.42 14.34 33.73
CA SER A 158 80.83 14.88 35.03
C SER A 158 79.82 15.85 35.65
N TYR A 159 78.96 16.49 34.85
CA TYR A 159 77.99 17.48 35.33
C TYR A 159 76.74 16.88 35.99
N MET A 160 76.44 15.59 35.78
CA MET A 160 75.25 14.94 36.35
C MET A 160 75.39 14.59 37.84
N LYS A 161 76.61 14.60 38.40
CA LYS A 161 76.88 14.17 39.78
C LYS A 161 76.33 15.13 40.85
N ASN A 162 76.22 16.42 40.54
CA ASN A 162 75.81 17.44 41.52
C ASN A 162 74.31 17.75 41.55
N ILE A 163 73.52 17.14 40.66
CA ILE A 163 72.05 17.35 40.64
C ILE A 163 71.32 16.20 41.37
N LEU A 164 71.92 15.02 41.45
CA LEU A 164 71.33 13.85 42.12
C LEU A 164 71.60 13.73 43.64
N MET A 165 72.43 14.61 44.22
CA MET A 165 72.85 14.48 45.64
C MET A 165 72.36 15.60 46.59
N THR A 166 71.52 16.54 46.13
CA THR A 166 71.00 17.63 46.98
C THR A 166 69.62 17.29 47.54
N GLY A 167 69.49 16.13 48.21
CA GLY A 167 68.22 15.65 48.74
C GLY A 167 68.30 14.73 49.96
N ALA A 168 69.45 14.63 50.63
CA ALA A 168 69.59 13.84 51.85
C ALA A 168 70.45 14.58 52.89
N GLN A 169 69.86 14.79 54.07
CA GLN A 169 70.38 15.42 55.31
C GLN A 169 70.28 16.97 55.34
N ALA A 170 69.64 17.61 56.31
CA ALA A 170 68.99 17.16 57.55
C ALA A 170 68.06 18.28 58.06
N ASP A 171 66.98 17.91 58.77
CA ASP A 171 66.57 18.60 59.99
C ASP A 171 65.77 17.63 60.87
N ILE A 172 66.22 17.49 62.12
CA ILE A 172 65.65 16.71 63.22
C ILE A 172 64.82 17.66 64.07
N VAL A 173 63.60 17.28 64.46
CA VAL A 173 62.95 17.84 65.65
C VAL A 173 62.19 16.73 66.40
N ASP A 174 62.54 16.55 67.67
CA ASP A 174 61.96 15.61 68.65
C ASP A 174 60.49 15.92 68.98
N PHE A 175 59.74 14.87 69.31
CA PHE A 175 58.38 14.90 69.86
C PHE A 175 58.40 14.43 71.33
N ASP A 176 57.83 15.24 72.23
CA ASP A 176 57.10 14.78 73.43
C ASP A 176 55.62 14.63 73.06
#